data_AF-A0A812G0P1-F1
#
_entry.id   AF-A0A812G0P1-F1
#
_cell.length_a   1.000
_cell.length_b   1.000
_cell.length_c   1.000
_cell.angle_alpha   90.00
_cell.angle_beta   90.00
_cell.angle_gamma   90.00
#
_symmetry.space_group_name_H-M   'P 1'
#
loop_
_entity.id
_entity.type
_entity.pdbx_description
1 polymer ?
#
loop_
_entity_poly.entity_id
_entity_poly.type
_entity_poly.pdbx_seq_one_letter_code
_entity_poly.pdbx_strand_id
1 'polypeptide(L)'
;MAPYTGADADMQTRLATPWCNPGSYGHPSLCARPCIYIAKNGSCHVDGCDYCHMAHDLPVAKLNQRQRYVLQRLSVKVKMDLVLEAVRGGLHREGLTDQAESLLCLLEQEASKHSQQASHRDQRRQVYDLRKALSRMTVADTIHAVQDVLPEHVIQSFQNLRRALLPSVVPDPLFPMISKCELSLKEALALFPAPQAAAQMWIL
;
A
#
# COMPACT_ATOMS: atom_id res chain seq x y z
N MET A 1 -3.34 -12.12 59.25
CA MET A 1 -3.65 -11.08 58.25
C MET A 1 -2.58 -11.14 57.17
N ALA A 2 -2.87 -11.81 56.06
CA ALA A 2 -1.96 -11.93 54.92
C ALA A 2 -2.35 -10.88 53.87
N PRO A 3 -1.40 -10.10 53.33
CA PRO A 3 -1.69 -9.14 52.27
C PRO A 3 -1.92 -9.84 50.94
N TYR A 4 -2.97 -9.39 50.27
CA TYR A 4 -3.43 -9.75 48.95
C TYR A 4 -2.41 -9.21 47.91
N THR A 5 -1.57 -10.06 47.33
CA THR A 5 -0.72 -9.69 46.19
C THR A 5 -1.56 -9.76 44.92
N GLY A 6 -2.23 -8.64 44.63
CA GLY A 6 -3.04 -8.44 43.44
C GLY A 6 -2.21 -8.49 42.16
N ALA A 7 -2.80 -9.12 41.17
CA ALA A 7 -2.39 -9.14 39.78
C ALA A 7 -2.34 -7.73 39.20
N ASP A 8 -1.20 -7.32 38.67
CA ASP A 8 -1.03 -6.17 37.76
C ASP A 8 0.26 -6.37 36.94
N ALA A 9 0.39 -7.53 36.30
CA ALA A 9 1.56 -7.88 35.49
C ALA A 9 1.20 -8.16 34.02
N ASP A 10 0.16 -7.52 33.48
CA ASP A 10 -0.22 -7.70 32.06
C ASP A 10 -0.72 -6.40 31.39
N MET A 11 -0.11 -5.25 31.72
CA MET A 11 -0.45 -3.96 31.09
C MET A 11 0.74 -3.20 30.50
N GLN A 12 1.92 -3.81 30.44
CA GLN A 12 3.05 -3.30 29.66
C GLN A 12 3.73 -4.48 28.97
N THR A 13 3.37 -4.75 27.70
CA THR A 13 4.28 -5.08 26.58
C THR A 13 3.42 -5.35 25.32
N ARG A 14 2.55 -4.40 24.96
CA ARG A 14 2.08 -4.24 23.57
C ARG A 14 2.69 -2.98 22.98
N LEU A 15 4.00 -2.84 23.11
CA LEU A 15 4.77 -2.05 22.16
C LEU A 15 4.69 -2.82 20.85
N ALA A 16 3.55 -2.69 20.18
CA ALA A 16 3.34 -3.16 18.84
C ALA A 16 4.48 -2.56 18.03
N THR A 17 5.40 -3.41 17.62
CA THR A 17 6.09 -3.18 16.36
C THR A 17 5.03 -2.71 15.38
N PRO A 18 5.27 -1.68 14.54
CA PRO A 18 4.36 -1.38 13.45
C PRO A 18 4.38 -2.62 12.56
N TRP A 19 3.51 -3.58 12.91
CA TRP A 19 3.52 -4.94 12.43
C TRP A 19 3.33 -4.81 10.93
N CYS A 20 4.39 -5.16 10.19
CA CYS A 20 4.29 -5.29 8.75
C CYS A 20 3.26 -6.39 8.48
N ASN A 21 2.00 -5.99 8.33
CA ASN A 21 0.95 -6.87 7.92
C ASN A 21 1.22 -7.32 6.47
N PRO A 22 0.59 -8.39 5.99
CA PRO A 22 0.78 -8.88 4.63
C PRO A 22 0.49 -7.85 3.53
N GLY A 23 -0.42 -6.91 3.78
CA GLY A 23 -0.70 -5.76 2.93
C GLY A 23 0.47 -4.79 2.78
N SER A 24 1.34 -4.67 3.80
CA SER A 24 2.52 -3.78 3.77
C SER A 24 3.70 -4.34 2.99
N TYR A 25 3.68 -5.61 2.60
CA TYR A 25 4.76 -6.23 1.82
C TYR A 25 4.94 -5.56 0.46
N GLY A 26 6.19 -5.18 0.15
CA GLY A 26 6.57 -4.46 -1.06
C GLY A 26 6.30 -2.96 -1.05
N HIS A 27 6.04 -2.35 0.11
CA HIS A 27 5.86 -0.89 0.22
C HIS A 27 7.13 -0.13 -0.21
N PRO A 28 7.03 1.04 -0.88
CA PRO A 28 5.79 1.73 -1.29
C PRO A 28 5.20 1.28 -2.63
N SER A 29 5.98 0.58 -3.45
CA SER A 29 5.70 0.48 -4.89
C SER A 29 4.86 -0.75 -5.28
N LEU A 30 4.89 -1.79 -4.45
CA LEU A 30 4.18 -3.05 -4.64
C LEU A 30 3.25 -3.41 -3.48
N CYS A 31 3.09 -2.53 -2.47
CA CYS A 31 2.18 -2.83 -1.36
C CYS A 31 0.72 -2.84 -1.79
N ALA A 32 -0.12 -3.43 -0.95
CA ALA A 32 -1.56 -3.33 -1.11
C ALA A 32 -2.02 -1.89 -0.95
N ARG A 33 -3.28 -1.62 -1.32
CA ARG A 33 -3.89 -0.31 -1.13
C ARG A 33 -3.78 0.16 0.33
N PRO A 34 -3.64 1.47 0.58
CA PRO A 34 -3.57 2.00 1.95
C PRO A 34 -4.82 1.62 2.77
N CYS A 35 -4.61 1.20 4.01
CA CYS A 35 -5.68 0.91 4.94
C CYS A 35 -6.44 2.18 5.31
N ILE A 36 -7.76 2.17 5.12
CA ILE A 36 -8.61 3.33 5.39
C ILE A 36 -8.64 3.70 6.88
N TYR A 37 -8.52 2.71 7.79
CA TYR A 37 -8.49 2.96 9.23
C TYR A 37 -7.18 3.61 9.66
N ILE A 38 -6.04 3.14 9.16
CA ILE A 38 -4.75 3.79 9.39
C ILE A 38 -4.76 5.22 8.83
N ALA A 39 -5.21 5.39 7.58
CA ALA A 39 -5.21 6.70 6.93
C ALA A 39 -6.10 7.73 7.64
N LYS A 40 -7.22 7.31 8.25
CA LYS A 40 -8.15 8.22 8.94
C LYS A 40 -7.84 8.40 10.42
N ASN A 41 -7.49 7.32 11.11
CA ASN A 41 -7.48 7.25 12.57
C ASN A 41 -6.09 6.96 13.15
N GLY A 42 -5.11 6.60 12.32
CA GLY A 42 -3.77 6.17 12.76
C GLY A 42 -3.71 4.77 13.38
N SER A 43 -4.85 4.09 13.51
CA SER A 43 -4.92 2.73 14.06
C SER A 43 -5.89 1.86 13.25
N CYS A 44 -5.58 0.57 13.16
CA CYS A 44 -6.42 -0.44 12.53
C CYS A 44 -6.79 -1.49 13.58
N HIS A 45 -8.09 -1.80 13.68
CA HIS A 45 -8.63 -2.77 14.63
C HIS A 45 -9.03 -4.10 13.94
N VAL A 46 -8.70 -4.25 12.66
CA VAL A 46 -9.06 -5.44 11.87
C VAL A 46 -7.94 -6.46 11.98
N ASP A 47 -8.23 -7.58 12.65
CA ASP A 47 -7.35 -8.75 12.65
C ASP A 47 -7.22 -9.30 11.23
N GLY A 48 -5.98 -9.54 10.79
CA GLY A 48 -5.70 -10.02 9.44
C GLY A 48 -5.95 -8.98 8.34
N CYS A 49 -5.77 -7.69 8.61
CA CYS A 49 -5.92 -6.66 7.59
C CYS A 49 -4.90 -6.85 6.43
N ASP A 50 -5.42 -7.04 5.21
CA ASP A 50 -4.62 -7.18 3.98
C ASP A 50 -4.28 -5.84 3.30
N TYR A 51 -4.61 -4.71 3.93
CA TYR A 51 -4.28 -3.38 3.44
C TYR A 51 -2.99 -2.84 4.06
N CYS A 52 -2.26 -2.02 3.30
CA CYS A 52 -0.99 -1.48 3.79
C CYS A 52 -1.21 -0.52 4.96
N HIS A 53 -0.47 -0.73 6.06
CA HIS A 53 -0.49 0.12 7.25
C HIS A 53 0.61 1.17 7.29
N MET A 54 1.46 1.24 6.26
CA MET A 54 2.50 2.26 6.18
C MET A 54 1.94 3.61 5.69
N ALA A 55 2.67 4.69 5.95
CA ALA A 55 2.30 6.03 5.47
C ALA A 55 2.38 6.08 3.94
N HIS A 56 1.42 6.75 3.30
CA HIS A 56 1.42 6.97 1.85
C HIS A 56 1.18 8.45 1.60
N ASP A 57 2.21 9.14 1.11
CA ASP A 57 2.14 10.58 0.87
C ASP A 57 1.51 10.92 -0.48
N LEU A 58 1.46 9.93 -1.37
CA LEU A 58 0.98 10.11 -2.74
C LEU A 58 -0.44 9.57 -2.92
N PRO A 59 -1.33 10.35 -3.58
CA PRO A 59 -2.65 9.85 -3.92
C PRO A 59 -2.55 8.70 -4.92
N VAL A 60 -3.22 7.59 -4.60
CA VAL A 60 -3.29 6.42 -5.48
C VAL A 60 -4.00 6.79 -6.78
N ALA A 61 -3.32 6.66 -7.92
CA ALA A 61 -3.91 6.81 -9.23
C ALA A 61 -4.96 5.71 -9.45
N LYS A 62 -6.21 6.08 -9.68
CA LYS A 62 -7.31 5.14 -9.93
C LYS A 62 -7.84 5.30 -11.34
N LEU A 63 -8.19 4.18 -11.96
CA LEU A 63 -8.96 4.19 -13.19
C LEU A 63 -10.33 4.80 -12.94
N ASN A 64 -10.74 5.74 -13.79
CA ASN A 64 -12.08 6.31 -13.75
C ASN A 64 -13.13 5.28 -14.20
N GLN A 65 -14.42 5.59 -14.01
CA GLN A 65 -15.51 4.67 -14.36
C GLN A 65 -15.49 4.25 -15.82
N ARG A 66 -15.24 5.19 -16.75
CA ARG A 66 -15.16 4.91 -18.19
C ARG A 66 -13.98 4.00 -18.52
N GLN A 67 -12.81 4.24 -17.95
CA GLN A 67 -11.61 3.42 -18.13
C GLN A 67 -11.84 1.99 -17.63
N ARG A 68 -12.43 1.81 -16.44
CA ARG A 68 -12.78 0.48 -15.92
C ARG A 68 -13.73 -0.26 -16.87
N TYR A 69 -14.76 0.43 -17.36
CA TYR A 69 -15.70 -0.14 -18.32
C TYR A 69 -15.03 -0.58 -19.63
N VAL A 70 -14.15 0.26 -20.20
CA VAL A 70 -13.38 -0.10 -21.40
C VAL A 70 -12.49 -1.30 -21.10
N LEU A 71 -11.72 -1.25 -20.00
CA LEU A 71 -10.78 -2.31 -19.62
C LEU A 71 -11.49 -3.66 -19.55
N GLN A 72 -12.66 -3.73 -18.90
CA GLN A 72 -13.47 -4.96 -18.79
C GLN A 72 -13.90 -5.54 -20.15
N ARG A 73 -14.08 -4.71 -21.17
CA ARG A 73 -14.53 -5.13 -22.51
C ARG A 73 -13.39 -5.44 -23.48
N LEU A 74 -12.14 -5.15 -23.11
CA LEU A 74 -10.99 -5.51 -23.93
C LEU A 74 -10.81 -7.02 -23.94
N SER A 75 -10.28 -7.54 -25.06
CA SER A 75 -9.88 -8.93 -25.13
C SER A 75 -8.73 -9.21 -24.17
N VAL A 76 -8.64 -10.48 -23.74
CA VAL A 76 -7.58 -10.93 -22.82
C VAL A 76 -6.19 -10.58 -23.36
N LYS A 77 -5.95 -10.74 -24.68
CA LYS A 77 -4.68 -10.34 -25.32
C LYS A 77 -4.32 -8.88 -25.06
N VAL A 78 -5.26 -7.97 -25.31
CA VAL A 78 -5.01 -6.52 -25.15
C VAL A 78 -4.82 -6.17 -23.67
N LYS A 79 -5.58 -6.80 -22.76
CA LYS A 79 -5.34 -6.63 -21.31
C LYS A 79 -3.93 -7.08 -20.92
N MET A 80 -3.51 -8.26 -21.34
CA MET A 80 -2.18 -8.81 -21.05
C MET A 80 -1.05 -7.92 -21.58
N ASP A 81 -1.18 -7.40 -22.81
CA ASP A 81 -0.19 -6.48 -23.39
C ASP A 81 -0.08 -5.17 -22.60
N LEU A 82 -1.22 -4.58 -22.24
CA LEU A 82 -1.28 -3.35 -21.44
C LEU A 82 -0.64 -3.54 -20.06
N VAL A 83 -0.90 -4.69 -19.43
CA VAL A 83 -0.38 -5.02 -18.10
C VAL A 83 1.10 -5.27 -18.16
N LEU A 84 1.57 -6.08 -19.12
CA LEU A 84 2.99 -6.35 -19.29
C LEU A 84 3.79 -5.06 -19.51
N GLU A 85 3.31 -4.17 -20.39
CA GLU A 85 3.94 -2.87 -20.65
C GLU A 85 3.97 -1.99 -19.38
N ALA A 86 2.83 -1.87 -18.68
CA ALA A 86 2.71 -1.04 -17.48
C ALA A 86 3.53 -1.59 -16.30
N VAL A 87 3.51 -2.91 -16.08
CA VAL A 87 4.27 -3.59 -15.02
C VAL A 87 5.77 -3.47 -15.28
N ARG A 88 6.24 -3.73 -16.50
CA ARG A 88 7.65 -3.57 -16.87
C ARG A 88 8.11 -2.14 -16.66
N GLY A 89 7.34 -1.17 -17.16
CA GLY A 89 7.64 0.26 -16.97
C GLY A 89 7.60 0.69 -15.50
N GLY A 90 6.68 0.12 -14.71
CA GLY A 90 6.60 0.35 -13.27
C GLY A 90 7.82 -0.19 -12.54
N LEU A 91 8.13 -1.47 -12.69
CA LEU A 91 9.29 -2.11 -12.05
C LEU A 91 10.61 -1.44 -12.43
N HIS A 92 10.76 -0.99 -13.68
CA HIS A 92 11.95 -0.26 -14.11
C HIS A 92 12.11 1.08 -13.38
N ARG A 93 11.02 1.85 -13.20
CA ARG A 93 11.07 3.12 -12.44
C ARG A 93 11.47 2.93 -10.97
N GLU A 94 11.08 1.79 -10.41
CA GLU A 94 11.37 1.44 -9.01
C GLU A 94 12.74 0.75 -8.85
N GLY A 95 13.46 0.46 -9.94
CA GLY A 95 14.73 -0.27 -9.89
C GLY A 95 14.56 -1.74 -9.46
N LEU A 96 13.38 -2.33 -9.69
CA LEU A 96 13.01 -3.67 -9.24
C LEU A 96 13.04 -4.74 -10.36
N THR A 97 13.62 -4.42 -11.52
CA THR A 97 13.58 -5.30 -12.70
C THR A 97 14.24 -6.66 -12.42
N ASP A 98 15.39 -6.66 -11.76
CA ASP A 98 16.16 -7.90 -11.51
C ASP A 98 15.45 -8.82 -10.51
N GLN A 99 14.88 -8.25 -9.43
CA GLN A 99 14.14 -9.03 -8.44
C GLN A 99 12.83 -9.58 -9.02
N ALA A 100 12.28 -8.94 -10.03
CA ALA A 100 11.01 -9.28 -10.66
C ALA A 100 11.15 -10.11 -11.95
N GLU A 101 12.34 -10.61 -12.28
CA GLU A 101 12.58 -11.37 -13.52
C GLU A 101 11.61 -12.54 -13.69
N SER A 102 11.39 -13.31 -12.62
CA SER A 102 10.45 -14.44 -12.63
C SER A 102 9.02 -14.02 -12.95
N LEU A 103 8.55 -12.89 -12.39
CA LEU A 103 7.22 -12.36 -12.65
C LEU A 103 7.08 -11.88 -14.11
N LEU A 104 8.08 -11.18 -14.62
CA LEU A 104 8.10 -10.69 -16.00
C LEU A 104 8.07 -11.84 -17.01
N CYS A 105 8.88 -12.89 -16.78
CA CYS A 105 8.90 -14.09 -17.62
C CYS A 105 7.52 -14.77 -17.68
N LEU A 106 6.84 -14.93 -16.54
CA LEU A 106 5.50 -15.52 -16.49
C LEU A 106 4.46 -14.67 -17.23
N LEU A 107 4.50 -13.34 -17.07
CA LEU A 107 3.60 -12.42 -17.78
C LEU A 107 3.83 -12.47 -19.30
N GLU A 108 5.09 -12.52 -19.74
CA GLU A 108 5.45 -12.63 -21.16
C GLU A 108 4.98 -13.96 -21.77
N GLN A 109 5.18 -15.06 -21.03
CA GLN A 109 4.72 -16.37 -21.44
C GLN A 109 3.19 -16.39 -21.59
N GLU A 110 2.46 -15.83 -20.62
CA GLU A 110 1.00 -15.79 -20.66
C GLU A 110 0.48 -14.86 -21.78
N ALA A 111 1.09 -13.69 -21.96
CA ALA A 111 0.75 -12.78 -23.06
C ALA A 111 0.95 -13.42 -24.44
N SER A 112 1.93 -14.32 -24.58
CA SER A 112 2.25 -15.02 -25.83
C SER A 112 1.25 -16.12 -26.20
N LYS A 113 0.51 -16.68 -25.24
CA LYS A 113 -0.51 -17.71 -25.48
C LYS A 113 -1.74 -17.21 -26.23
N HIS A 114 -1.97 -15.90 -26.19
CA HIS A 114 -3.16 -15.29 -26.75
C HIS A 114 -2.88 -14.80 -28.19
N SER A 115 -3.54 -15.41 -29.18
CA SER A 115 -3.41 -15.04 -30.59
C SER A 115 -3.87 -13.60 -30.86
N GLN A 116 -3.30 -12.99 -31.90
CA GLN A 116 -3.71 -11.66 -32.34
C GLN A 116 -5.17 -11.68 -32.81
N GLN A 117 -6.05 -11.02 -32.07
CA GLN A 117 -7.40 -10.74 -32.53
C GLN A 117 -7.39 -9.47 -33.38
N ALA A 118 -8.25 -9.44 -34.41
CA ALA A 118 -8.40 -8.28 -35.29
C ALA A 118 -8.70 -7.02 -34.46
N SER A 119 -7.77 -6.06 -34.52
CA SER A 119 -7.89 -4.78 -33.81
C SER A 119 -9.04 -3.97 -34.42
N HIS A 120 -10.11 -3.76 -33.65
CA HIS A 120 -11.13 -2.78 -34.00
C HIS A 120 -10.53 -1.37 -33.95
N ARG A 121 -10.48 -0.69 -35.09
CA ARG A 121 -9.91 0.67 -35.22
C ARG A 121 -10.50 1.66 -34.20
N ASP A 122 -11.77 1.48 -33.84
CA ASP A 122 -12.51 2.35 -32.92
C ASP A 122 -11.99 2.32 -31.47
N GLN A 123 -11.28 1.25 -31.08
CA GLN A 123 -10.76 1.11 -29.71
C GLN A 123 -9.38 1.75 -29.51
N ARG A 124 -8.69 2.17 -30.57
CA ARG A 124 -7.29 2.64 -30.49
C ARG A 124 -7.10 3.79 -29.50
N ARG A 125 -7.99 4.79 -29.52
CA ARG A 125 -7.93 5.92 -28.60
C ARG A 125 -8.15 5.49 -27.14
N GLN A 126 -9.12 4.59 -26.93
CA GLN A 126 -9.44 4.11 -25.59
C GLN A 126 -8.30 3.26 -24.99
N VAL A 127 -7.66 2.43 -25.82
CA VAL A 127 -6.46 1.65 -25.45
C VAL A 127 -5.29 2.58 -25.12
N TYR A 128 -5.08 3.65 -25.90
CA TYR A 128 -4.06 4.65 -25.60
C TYR A 128 -4.30 5.35 -24.24
N ASP A 129 -5.54 5.78 -23.99
CA ASP A 129 -5.91 6.43 -22.74
C ASP A 129 -5.74 5.49 -21.54
N LEU A 130 -6.04 4.19 -21.71
CA LEU A 130 -5.81 3.16 -20.70
C LEU A 130 -4.32 2.92 -20.45
N ARG A 131 -3.52 2.77 -21.51
CA ARG A 131 -2.06 2.63 -21.39
C ARG A 131 -1.47 3.77 -20.58
N LYS A 132 -1.86 5.01 -20.89
CA LYS A 132 -1.41 6.21 -20.17
C LYS A 132 -1.88 6.25 -18.71
N ALA A 133 -3.06 5.69 -18.41
CA ALA A 133 -3.56 5.63 -17.04
C ALA A 133 -2.81 4.56 -16.23
N LEU A 134 -2.66 3.36 -16.77
CA LEU A 134 -1.95 2.24 -16.13
C LEU A 134 -0.47 2.58 -15.90
N SER A 135 0.19 3.30 -16.82
CA SER A 135 1.59 3.68 -16.64
C SER A 135 1.83 4.62 -15.45
N ARG A 136 0.79 5.33 -14.98
CA ARG A 136 0.83 6.22 -13.82
C ARG A 136 0.42 5.54 -12.51
N MET A 137 -0.04 4.31 -12.57
CA MET A 137 -0.43 3.53 -11.40
C MET A 137 0.79 2.83 -10.80
N THR A 138 0.66 2.39 -9.54
CA THR A 138 1.64 1.46 -8.96
C THR A 138 1.55 0.11 -9.68
N VAL A 139 2.60 -0.70 -9.56
CA VAL A 139 2.59 -2.06 -10.11
C VAL A 139 1.47 -2.88 -9.44
N ALA A 140 1.28 -2.74 -8.13
CA ALA A 140 0.23 -3.43 -7.39
C ALA A 140 -1.18 -3.08 -7.89
N ASP A 141 -1.47 -1.79 -8.09
CA ASP A 141 -2.77 -1.36 -8.60
C ASP A 141 -3.00 -1.82 -10.04
N THR A 142 -1.93 -1.86 -10.86
CA THR A 142 -1.99 -2.37 -12.24
C THR A 142 -2.36 -3.85 -12.25
N ILE A 143 -1.69 -4.67 -11.44
CA ILE A 143 -1.99 -6.10 -11.29
C ILE A 143 -3.41 -6.32 -10.77
N HIS A 144 -3.84 -5.57 -9.76
CA HIS A 144 -5.19 -5.67 -9.21
C HIS A 144 -6.27 -5.25 -10.24
N ALA A 145 -5.98 -4.29 -11.12
CA ALA A 145 -6.93 -3.83 -12.13
C ALA A 145 -7.28 -4.90 -13.18
N VAL A 146 -6.45 -5.93 -13.34
CA VAL A 146 -6.61 -7.01 -14.33
C VAL A 146 -6.60 -8.41 -13.71
N GLN A 147 -6.79 -8.50 -12.39
CA GLN A 147 -6.73 -9.76 -11.66
C GLN A 147 -7.73 -10.80 -12.20
N ASP A 148 -8.82 -10.36 -12.84
CA ASP A 148 -9.84 -11.21 -13.47
C ASP A 148 -9.31 -12.06 -14.63
N VAL A 149 -8.18 -11.69 -15.24
CA VAL A 149 -7.59 -12.41 -16.37
C VAL A 149 -6.22 -13.03 -16.07
N LEU A 150 -5.63 -12.74 -14.91
CA LEU A 150 -4.32 -13.27 -14.55
C LEU A 150 -4.45 -14.70 -13.99
N PRO A 151 -3.63 -15.65 -14.46
CA PRO A 151 -3.64 -16.99 -13.89
C PRO A 151 -3.00 -17.00 -12.50
N GLU A 152 -3.41 -17.97 -11.68
CA GLU A 152 -3.02 -18.06 -10.26
C GLU A 152 -1.50 -18.06 -10.04
N HIS A 153 -0.74 -18.71 -10.91
CA HIS A 153 0.72 -18.78 -10.78
C HIS A 153 1.40 -17.41 -11.00
N VAL A 154 0.83 -16.52 -11.82
CA VAL A 154 1.31 -15.14 -11.98
C VAL A 154 1.01 -14.33 -10.72
N ILE A 155 -0.20 -14.48 -10.17
CA ILE A 155 -0.60 -13.82 -8.92
C ILE A 155 0.32 -14.27 -7.78
N GLN A 156 0.58 -15.58 -7.66
CA GLN A 156 1.47 -16.13 -6.64
C GLN A 156 2.92 -15.63 -6.81
N SER A 157 3.43 -15.54 -8.03
CA SER A 157 4.75 -14.97 -8.30
C SER A 157 4.83 -13.50 -7.86
N PHE A 158 3.79 -12.71 -8.13
CA PHE A 158 3.69 -11.33 -7.64
C PHE A 158 3.66 -11.26 -6.10
N GLN A 159 2.93 -12.15 -5.42
CA GLN A 159 2.96 -12.21 -3.95
C GLN A 159 4.32 -12.62 -3.40
N ASN A 160 5.03 -13.52 -4.07
CA ASN A 160 6.39 -13.91 -3.68
C ASN A 160 7.36 -12.74 -3.81
N LEU A 161 7.27 -11.96 -4.90
CA LEU A 161 8.04 -10.73 -5.09
C LEU A 161 7.78 -9.72 -3.95
N ARG A 162 6.51 -9.49 -3.61
CA ARG A 162 6.14 -8.60 -2.49
C ARG A 162 6.75 -9.04 -1.17
N ARG A 163 6.70 -10.35 -0.86
CA ARG A 163 7.29 -10.91 0.37
C ARG A 163 8.82 -10.84 0.37
N ALA A 164 9.47 -10.98 -0.78
CA ALA A 164 10.92 -10.85 -0.90
C ALA A 164 11.38 -9.41 -0.63
N LEU A 165 10.54 -8.43 -0.96
CA LEU A 165 10.75 -7.00 -0.73
C LEU A 165 10.17 -6.55 0.61
N LEU A 166 10.38 -7.35 1.66
CA LEU A 166 10.09 -6.89 3.02
C LEU A 166 10.75 -5.52 3.22
N PRO A 167 10.00 -4.52 3.73
CA PRO A 167 10.61 -3.23 4.01
C PRO A 167 11.79 -3.52 4.93
N SER A 168 13.00 -3.18 4.47
CA SER A 168 14.15 -3.07 5.34
C SER A 168 13.84 -1.89 6.24
N VAL A 169 13.01 -2.12 7.27
CA VAL A 169 12.85 -1.21 8.39
C VAL A 169 14.18 -1.32 9.10
N VAL A 170 15.18 -0.59 8.59
CA VAL A 170 16.30 -0.20 9.41
C VAL A 170 15.65 0.75 10.40
N PRO A 171 15.48 0.38 11.68
CA PRO A 171 15.00 1.34 12.65
C PRO A 171 16.03 2.47 12.61
N ASP A 172 15.63 3.64 12.13
CA ASP A 172 16.50 4.81 12.18
C ASP A 172 16.73 5.09 13.66
N PRO A 173 17.95 4.87 14.20
CA PRO A 173 18.20 5.00 15.62
C PRO A 173 18.05 6.45 16.11
N LEU A 174 17.92 7.42 15.19
CA LEU A 174 17.81 8.85 15.51
C LEU A 174 16.37 9.35 15.62
N PHE A 175 15.38 8.58 15.18
CA PHE A 175 13.98 8.93 15.37
C PHE A 175 13.29 7.82 16.16
N PRO A 176 13.25 7.90 17.51
CA PRO A 176 12.29 7.09 18.25
C PRO A 176 10.93 7.40 17.66
N MET A 177 10.34 6.40 16.97
CA MET A 177 8.96 6.49 16.55
C MET A 177 8.16 6.73 17.81
N ILE A 178 7.73 7.98 17.98
CA ILE A 178 6.72 8.35 18.96
C ILE A 178 5.45 7.70 18.43
N SER A 179 5.31 6.40 18.71
CA SER A 179 4.03 5.74 18.70
C SER A 179 3.14 6.65 19.52
N LYS A 180 2.04 7.10 18.94
CA LYS A 180 0.97 7.81 19.66
C LYS A 180 0.29 6.83 20.61
N CYS A 181 1.05 6.18 21.48
CA CYS A 181 0.58 5.60 22.71
C CYS A 181 0.37 6.78 23.64
N GLU A 182 -0.90 7.13 23.80
CA GLU A 182 -1.47 7.69 25.03
C GLU A 182 -0.45 8.39 25.94
N LEU A 183 -0.04 9.61 25.57
CA LEU A 183 0.38 10.55 26.61
C LEU A 183 -0.83 10.68 27.53
N SER A 184 -0.67 10.30 28.80
CA SER A 184 -1.70 10.60 29.78
C SER A 184 -1.95 12.10 29.75
N LEU A 185 -3.19 12.54 30.03
CA LEU A 185 -3.53 13.97 30.07
C LEU A 185 -2.51 14.76 30.91
N LYS A 186 -1.97 14.12 31.95
CA LYS A 186 -0.96 14.68 32.85
C LYS A 186 0.39 14.95 32.15
N GLU A 187 0.84 14.05 31.29
CA GLU A 187 2.09 14.21 30.52
C GLU A 187 1.92 15.19 29.37
N ALA A 188 0.76 15.20 28.72
CA ALA A 188 0.44 16.20 27.70
C ALA A 188 0.44 17.62 28.29
N LEU A 189 -0.15 17.80 29.48
CA LEU A 189 -0.17 19.10 30.19
C LEU A 189 1.21 19.54 30.68
N ALA A 190 2.13 18.61 30.94
CA ALA A 190 3.51 18.94 31.33
C ALA A 190 4.34 19.49 30.16
N LEU A 191 4.07 19.02 28.94
CA LEU A 191 4.77 19.46 27.73
C LEU A 191 4.24 20.81 27.20
N PHE A 192 2.97 21.12 27.47
CA PHE A 192 2.32 22.36 27.07
C PHE A 192 1.78 23.09 28.30
N PRO A 193 2.67 23.67 29.15
CA PRO A 193 2.22 24.41 30.32
C PRO A 193 1.31 25.56 29.87
N ALA A 194 0.18 25.73 30.55
CA ALA A 194 -0.76 26.79 30.23
C ALA A 194 -0.02 28.14 30.24
N PRO A 195 -0.24 29.00 29.23
CA PRO A 195 0.38 30.31 29.21
C PRO A 195 0.02 31.03 30.51
N GLN A 196 1.05 31.49 31.24
CA GLN A 196 0.84 32.27 32.46
C GLN A 196 0.02 33.49 32.07
N ALA A 197 -1.26 33.49 32.45
CA ALA A 197 -2.10 34.66 32.30
C ALA A 197 -1.44 35.75 33.14
N ALA A 198 -0.78 36.71 32.48
CA ALA A 198 -0.30 37.90 33.13
C ALA A 198 -1.53 38.61 33.70
N ALA A 199 -1.73 38.47 35.01
CA ALA A 199 -2.73 39.22 35.76
C ALA A 199 -2.30 40.69 35.70
N GLN A 200 -2.65 41.37 34.62
CA GLN A 200 -2.61 42.81 34.57
C GLN A 200 -3.66 43.30 35.57
N MET A 201 -3.16 43.81 36.69
CA MET A 201 -3.87 44.56 37.69
C MET A 201 -4.55 45.76 37.00
N TRP A 202 -5.85 45.67 36.78
CA TRP A 202 -6.67 46.85 36.50
C TRP A 202 -6.89 47.54 37.85
N ILE A 203 -5.94 48.40 38.24
CA ILE A 203 -6.15 49.37 39.32
C ILE A 203 -6.97 50.50 38.70
N LEU A 204 -8.21 50.63 39.18
CA LEU A 204 -9.09 51.79 38.96
C LEU A 204 -8.62 52.99 39.78
#